data_AF-U2QL13-F1
#
_entry.id   AF-U2QL13-F1
#
_cell.length_a   1.000
_cell.length_b   1.000
_cell.length_c   1.000
_cell.angle_alpha   90.00
_cell.angle_beta   90.00
_cell.angle_gamma   90.00
#
_symmetry.space_group_name_H-M   'P 1'
#
loop_
_entity.id
_entity.type
_entity.pdbx_description
1 polymer ?
#
loop_
_entity_poly.entity_id
_entity_poly.type
_entity_poly.pdbx_seq_one_letter_code
_entity_poly.pdbx_strand_id
1 'polypeptide(L)'
;MAENKNKDIITEDKVTFRLCDDCLGVNLKTLIPKLKKKAPNAEFIIGCQSYCGPGRTQTFTLVNSRICIADTEVELMPLVDEKLRDRMSAEDEEKYRKRLERRLERTFYFIVPENITVKVGTEIPLDGTDVIARKAGQSYLDKLIIESNFDKNLPGTYEVIYKVNIDGKEHKRTRLITVIE
;
A
#
# COMPACT_ATOMS: atom_id res chain seq x y z
N MET A 1 -48.41 -18.95 -8.37
CA MET A 1 -47.61 -19.73 -7.40
C MET A 1 -46.26 -19.04 -7.29
N ALA A 2 -46.04 -18.42 -6.14
CA ALA A 2 -44.90 -17.56 -5.88
C ALA A 2 -43.72 -18.40 -5.37
N GLU A 3 -42.58 -18.31 -6.05
CA GLU A 3 -41.29 -18.66 -5.48
C GLU A 3 -40.41 -17.39 -5.50
N ASN A 4 -40.59 -16.58 -4.47
CA ASN A 4 -39.67 -15.50 -4.12
C ASN A 4 -38.33 -16.14 -3.70
N LYS A 5 -37.40 -16.29 -4.64
CA LYS A 5 -36.00 -16.54 -4.31
C LYS A 5 -35.40 -15.24 -3.78
N ASN A 6 -35.38 -15.08 -2.47
CA ASN A 6 -34.53 -14.11 -1.76
C ASN A 6 -33.09 -14.31 -2.26
N LYS A 7 -32.67 -13.50 -3.23
CA LYS A 7 -31.34 -13.53 -3.80
C LYS A 7 -30.53 -12.38 -3.19
N ASP A 8 -29.38 -12.77 -2.64
CA ASP A 8 -28.15 -12.00 -2.65
C ASP A 8 -27.98 -10.94 -1.54
N ILE A 9 -28.19 -11.33 -0.27
CA ILE A 9 -27.53 -10.65 0.86
C ILE A 9 -26.42 -11.56 1.36
N ILE A 10 -25.16 -11.16 1.19
CA ILE A 10 -24.00 -11.93 1.68
C ILE A 10 -23.70 -11.46 3.10
N THR A 11 -24.01 -12.30 4.08
CA THR A 11 -23.85 -12.01 5.51
C THR A 11 -22.62 -12.64 6.16
N GLU A 12 -22.01 -13.64 5.54
CA GLU A 12 -21.00 -14.49 6.21
C GLU A 12 -19.56 -14.23 5.75
N ASP A 13 -19.36 -13.68 4.55
CA ASP A 13 -18.02 -13.47 3.99
C ASP A 13 -17.46 -12.08 4.35
N LYS A 14 -16.15 -12.00 4.70
CA LYS A 14 -15.45 -10.73 4.91
C LYS A 14 -15.26 -10.02 3.57
N VAL A 15 -16.26 -9.22 3.18
CA VAL A 15 -16.21 -8.38 1.97
C VAL A 15 -15.53 -7.06 2.29
N THR A 16 -14.65 -6.61 1.40
CA THR A 16 -14.03 -5.27 1.46
C THR A 16 -14.49 -4.45 0.27
N PHE A 17 -15.08 -3.28 0.55
CA PHE A 17 -15.36 -2.26 -0.44
C PHE A 17 -14.33 -1.14 -0.34
N ARG A 18 -13.64 -0.82 -1.44
CA ARG A 18 -12.78 0.38 -1.50
C ARG A 18 -13.40 1.44 -2.38
N LEU A 19 -13.53 2.64 -1.84
CA LEU A 19 -14.19 3.79 -2.43
C LEU A 19 -13.24 4.99 -2.42
N CYS A 20 -13.38 5.86 -3.42
CA CYS A 20 -12.62 7.09 -3.52
C CYS A 20 -13.51 8.29 -3.16
N ASP A 21 -13.04 9.12 -2.24
CA ASP A 21 -13.65 10.38 -1.81
C ASP A 21 -13.27 11.57 -2.72
N ASP A 22 -12.16 11.47 -3.44
CA ASP A 22 -11.65 12.55 -4.31
C ASP A 22 -12.20 12.53 -5.74
N CYS A 23 -12.81 11.42 -6.18
CA CYS A 23 -13.23 11.24 -7.58
C CYS A 23 -14.58 11.88 -7.87
N LEU A 24 -14.65 12.71 -8.92
CA LEU A 24 -15.89 13.39 -9.34
C LEU A 24 -17.03 12.44 -9.73
N GLY A 25 -16.70 11.27 -10.30
CA GLY A 25 -17.69 10.26 -10.69
C GLY A 25 -18.20 9.40 -9.54
N VAL A 26 -17.62 9.52 -8.34
CA VAL A 26 -18.00 8.71 -7.17
C VAL A 26 -18.79 9.56 -6.18
N ASN A 27 -20.00 9.13 -5.84
CA ASN A 27 -20.83 9.79 -4.85
C ASN A 27 -20.99 8.91 -3.60
N LEU A 28 -20.20 9.18 -2.57
CA LEU A 28 -20.20 8.38 -1.33
C LEU A 28 -21.55 8.37 -0.62
N LYS A 29 -22.32 9.48 -0.67
CA LYS A 29 -23.61 9.60 0.03
C LYS A 29 -24.65 8.64 -0.54
N THR A 30 -24.59 8.35 -1.84
CA THR A 30 -25.51 7.44 -2.53
C THR A 30 -24.98 6.03 -2.63
N LEU A 31 -23.66 5.87 -2.85
CA LEU A 31 -23.03 4.59 -3.10
C LEU A 31 -22.90 3.73 -1.83
N ILE A 32 -22.48 4.31 -0.70
CA ILE A 32 -22.31 3.57 0.56
C ILE A 32 -23.62 2.89 1.00
N PRO A 33 -24.78 3.59 1.05
CA PRO A 33 -26.06 2.94 1.39
C PRO A 33 -26.43 1.80 0.44
N LYS A 34 -26.15 1.91 -0.85
CA LYS A 34 -26.43 0.85 -1.84
C LYS A 34 -25.56 -0.39 -1.60
N LEU A 35 -24.28 -0.20 -1.31
CA LEU A 35 -23.35 -1.29 -1.03
C LEU A 35 -23.66 -1.99 0.31
N LYS A 36 -24.00 -1.22 1.35
CA LYS A 36 -24.43 -1.77 2.65
C LYS A 36 -25.66 -2.67 2.55
N LYS A 37 -26.59 -2.36 1.64
CA LYS A 37 -27.76 -3.22 1.39
C LYS A 37 -27.38 -4.59 0.81
N LYS A 38 -26.28 -4.67 0.05
CA LYS A 38 -25.81 -5.91 -0.58
C LYS A 38 -24.95 -6.75 0.37
N ALA A 39 -24.06 -6.10 1.12
CA ALA A 39 -23.23 -6.75 2.12
C ALA A 39 -23.18 -5.88 3.40
N PRO A 40 -24.07 -6.15 4.38
CA PRO A 40 -24.17 -5.33 5.59
C PRO A 40 -22.94 -5.44 6.50
N ASN A 41 -22.25 -6.59 6.45
CA ASN A 41 -21.06 -6.87 7.25
C ASN A 41 -19.74 -6.49 6.52
N ALA A 42 -19.83 -5.76 5.41
CA ALA A 42 -18.66 -5.39 4.63
C ALA A 42 -17.82 -4.29 5.31
N GLU A 43 -16.50 -4.39 5.14
CA GLU A 43 -15.53 -3.37 5.53
C GLU A 43 -15.43 -2.30 4.42
N PHE A 44 -15.55 -1.02 4.79
CA PHE A 44 -15.46 0.11 3.87
C PHE A 44 -14.14 0.84 4.06
N ILE A 45 -13.28 0.82 3.04
CA ILE A 45 -12.01 1.54 2.99
C ILE A 45 -12.23 2.76 2.10
N ILE A 46 -12.23 3.95 2.68
CA ILE A 46 -12.40 5.22 1.95
C ILE A 46 -11.04 5.87 1.79
N GLY A 47 -10.72 6.31 0.58
CA GLY A 47 -9.53 7.07 0.25
C GLY A 47 -9.16 6.94 -1.23
N CYS A 48 -8.15 7.70 -1.67
CA CYS A 48 -7.70 7.66 -3.06
C CYS A 48 -7.34 6.24 -3.52
N GLN A 49 -7.98 5.79 -4.61
CA GLN A 49 -7.76 4.46 -5.22
C GLN A 49 -6.87 4.53 -6.49
N SER A 50 -6.25 5.67 -6.76
CA SER A 50 -5.42 5.92 -7.95
C SER A 50 -6.13 5.58 -9.28
N TYR A 51 -7.46 5.74 -9.33
CA TYR A 51 -8.30 5.42 -10.49
C TYR A 51 -8.97 6.67 -11.06
N CYS A 52 -8.29 7.82 -10.95
CA CYS A 52 -8.84 9.13 -11.28
C CYS A 52 -9.15 9.34 -12.77
N GLY A 53 -8.50 8.60 -13.68
CA GLY A 53 -8.80 8.67 -15.12
C GLY A 53 -10.26 8.32 -15.39
N PRO A 54 -10.69 7.07 -15.15
CA PRO A 54 -12.09 6.69 -15.29
C PRO A 54 -12.98 7.29 -14.19
N GLY A 55 -12.47 7.42 -12.97
CA GLY A 55 -13.18 8.01 -11.82
C GLY A 55 -13.55 9.49 -11.98
N ARG A 56 -13.10 10.15 -13.05
CA ARG A 56 -13.53 11.52 -13.39
C ARG A 56 -14.93 11.57 -13.99
N THR A 57 -15.30 10.57 -14.80
CA THR A 57 -16.56 10.54 -15.56
C THR A 57 -17.49 9.42 -15.15
N GLN A 58 -16.94 8.34 -14.60
CA GLN A 58 -17.64 7.11 -14.27
C GLN A 58 -17.60 6.84 -12.77
N THR A 59 -18.63 6.15 -12.27
CA THR A 59 -18.66 5.68 -10.89
C THR A 59 -17.99 4.31 -10.79
N PHE A 60 -17.28 4.08 -9.69
CA PHE A 60 -16.58 2.82 -9.48
C PHE A 60 -16.48 2.45 -8.01
N THR A 61 -16.27 1.16 -7.74
CA THR A 61 -15.93 0.62 -6.43
C THR A 61 -15.03 -0.59 -6.62
N LEU A 62 -14.14 -0.85 -5.67
CA LEU A 62 -13.40 -2.13 -5.65
C LEU A 62 -14.08 -3.07 -4.66
N VAL A 63 -14.41 -4.28 -5.10
CA VAL A 63 -14.98 -5.36 -4.29
C VAL A 63 -13.91 -6.43 -4.14
N ASN A 64 -13.39 -6.64 -2.92
CA ASN A 64 -12.30 -7.60 -2.67
C ASN A 64 -11.11 -7.39 -3.62
N SER A 65 -10.68 -6.13 -3.77
CA SER A 65 -9.64 -5.69 -4.72
C SER A 65 -9.93 -5.87 -6.21
N ARG A 66 -11.14 -6.29 -6.61
CA ARG A 66 -11.58 -6.36 -8.01
C ARG A 66 -12.38 -5.12 -8.36
N ILE A 67 -12.10 -4.51 -9.51
CA ILE A 67 -12.74 -3.26 -9.91
C ILE A 67 -14.11 -3.49 -10.55
N CYS A 68 -15.07 -2.67 -10.15
CA CYS A 68 -16.37 -2.51 -10.80
C CYS A 68 -16.46 -1.04 -11.24
N ILE A 69 -16.77 -0.79 -12.51
CA ILE A 69 -16.90 0.55 -13.06
C ILE A 69 -18.08 0.61 -14.03
N ALA A 70 -18.83 1.70 -13.98
CA ALA A 70 -19.93 1.96 -14.89
C ALA A 70 -20.21 3.48 -15.01
N ASP A 71 -20.96 3.88 -16.03
CA ASP A 71 -21.37 5.29 -16.19
C ASP A 71 -22.33 5.73 -15.08
N THR A 72 -23.15 4.80 -14.57
CA THR A 72 -24.11 5.07 -13.49
C THR A 72 -24.05 4.06 -12.35
N GLU A 73 -24.49 4.47 -11.15
CA GLU A 73 -24.56 3.55 -10.00
C GLU A 73 -25.56 2.41 -10.23
N VAL A 74 -26.55 2.59 -11.11
CA VAL A 74 -27.53 1.54 -11.44
C VAL A 74 -26.87 0.40 -12.21
N GLU A 75 -26.04 0.75 -13.20
CA GLU A 75 -25.23 -0.20 -13.98
C GLU A 75 -24.05 -0.77 -13.18
N LEU A 76 -23.58 -0.05 -12.16
CA LEU A 76 -22.53 -0.52 -11.26
C LEU A 76 -23.00 -1.69 -10.38
N MET A 77 -24.25 -1.67 -9.91
CA MET A 77 -24.78 -2.69 -9.00
C MET A 77 -24.71 -4.13 -9.52
N PRO A 78 -25.10 -4.46 -10.78
CA PRO A 78 -24.98 -5.83 -11.29
C PRO A 78 -23.53 -6.32 -11.38
N LEU A 79 -22.57 -5.42 -11.66
CA LEU A 79 -21.14 -5.75 -11.65
C LEU A 79 -20.66 -6.08 -10.23
N VAL A 80 -21.13 -5.32 -9.24
CA VAL A 80 -20.86 -5.62 -7.82
C VAL A 80 -21.44 -6.99 -7.45
N ASP A 81 -22.67 -7.29 -7.86
CA ASP A 81 -23.31 -8.58 -7.58
C ASP A 81 -22.57 -9.75 -8.22
N GLU A 82 -22.06 -9.57 -9.44
CA GLU A 82 -21.20 -10.55 -10.09
C GLU A 82 -19.93 -10.81 -9.27
N LYS A 83 -19.23 -9.75 -8.82
CA LYS A 83 -18.00 -9.90 -8.03
C LYS A 83 -18.22 -10.44 -6.62
N LEU A 84 -19.42 -10.22 -6.07
CA LEU A 84 -19.85 -10.80 -4.80
C LEU A 84 -20.14 -12.30 -4.94
N ARG A 85 -20.73 -12.76 -6.05
CA ARG A 85 -20.98 -14.19 -6.33
C ARG A 85 -19.73 -14.95 -6.74
N ASP A 86 -18.87 -14.33 -7.53
CA ASP A 86 -17.61 -14.92 -7.96
C ASP A 86 -16.68 -15.05 -6.77
N ARG A 87 -16.74 -16.20 -6.09
CA ARG A 87 -15.61 -16.65 -5.27
C ARG A 87 -14.46 -16.90 -6.24
N MET A 88 -13.28 -16.37 -5.95
CA MET A 88 -12.11 -16.79 -6.70
C MET A 88 -12.00 -18.31 -6.54
N SER A 89 -11.84 -19.03 -7.65
CA SER A 89 -11.57 -20.45 -7.56
C SER A 89 -10.28 -20.64 -6.75
N ALA A 90 -10.16 -21.74 -6.00
CA ALA A 90 -8.92 -22.02 -5.26
C ALA A 90 -7.68 -21.98 -6.18
N GLU A 91 -7.84 -22.39 -7.44
CA GLU A 91 -6.81 -22.31 -8.48
C GLU A 91 -6.44 -20.85 -8.84
N ASP A 92 -7.43 -19.97 -8.99
CA ASP A 92 -7.19 -18.55 -9.27
C ASP A 92 -6.57 -17.82 -8.09
N GLU A 93 -6.97 -18.15 -6.85
CA GLU A 93 -6.35 -17.64 -5.63
C GLU A 93 -4.88 -18.05 -5.55
N GLU A 94 -4.56 -19.32 -5.83
CA GLU A 94 -3.19 -19.80 -5.86
C GLU A 94 -2.37 -19.12 -6.96
N LYS A 95 -2.94 -18.99 -8.17
CA LYS A 95 -2.31 -18.29 -9.30
C LYS A 95 -2.04 -16.81 -8.98
N TYR A 96 -2.97 -16.15 -8.29
CA TYR A 96 -2.80 -14.77 -7.83
C TYR A 96 -1.73 -14.67 -6.74
N ARG A 97 -1.73 -15.57 -5.75
CA ARG A 97 -0.69 -15.65 -4.71
C ARG A 97 0.69 -15.84 -5.31
N LYS A 98 0.86 -16.80 -6.24
CA LYS A 98 2.14 -17.00 -6.95
C LYS A 98 2.58 -15.76 -7.73
N ARG A 99 1.64 -15.00 -8.30
CA ARG A 99 1.97 -13.72 -8.99
C ARG A 99 2.44 -12.66 -8.00
N LEU A 100 1.79 -12.54 -6.84
CA LEU A 100 2.20 -11.62 -5.77
C LEU A 100 3.56 -11.99 -5.21
N GLU A 101 3.79 -13.26 -4.91
CA GLU A 101 5.06 -13.77 -4.38
C GLU A 101 6.22 -13.47 -5.34
N ARG A 102 6.08 -13.78 -6.63
CA ARG A 102 7.08 -13.42 -7.66
C ARG A 102 7.33 -11.93 -7.76
N ARG A 103 6.31 -11.09 -7.55
CA ARG A 103 6.48 -9.63 -7.51
C ARG A 103 7.26 -9.23 -6.27
N LEU A 104 6.89 -9.78 -5.11
CA LEU A 104 7.50 -9.49 -3.82
C LEU A 104 8.98 -9.91 -3.81
N GLU A 105 9.33 -11.09 -4.30
CA GLU A 105 10.71 -11.59 -4.39
C GLU A 105 11.65 -10.65 -5.17
N ARG A 106 11.11 -9.92 -6.15
CA ARG A 106 11.86 -8.94 -6.94
C ARG A 106 11.98 -7.58 -6.25
N THR A 107 11.18 -7.32 -5.22
CA THR A 107 11.26 -6.07 -4.48
C THR A 107 12.48 -6.07 -3.55
N PHE A 108 13.31 -5.04 -3.72
CA PHE A 108 14.40 -4.72 -2.83
C PHE A 108 14.41 -3.22 -2.59
N TYR A 109 14.28 -2.83 -1.33
CA TYR A 109 14.32 -1.45 -0.87
C TYR A 109 15.54 -1.30 0.04
N PHE A 110 16.47 -0.43 -0.35
CA PHE A 110 17.54 0.03 0.53
C PHE A 110 17.65 1.54 0.45
N ILE A 111 16.92 2.18 1.36
CA ILE A 111 16.75 3.63 1.46
C ILE A 111 17.42 4.06 2.76
N VAL A 112 18.22 5.12 2.67
CA VAL A 112 18.90 5.75 3.80
C VAL A 112 18.46 7.22 3.89
N PRO A 113 18.63 7.87 5.05
CA PRO A 113 18.26 9.27 5.21
C PRO A 113 19.05 10.18 4.27
N GLU A 114 18.44 11.29 3.89
CA GLU A 114 19.05 12.28 3.00
C GLU A 114 20.22 13.01 3.66
N ASN A 115 21.04 13.64 2.82
CA ASN A 115 22.12 14.51 3.27
C ASN A 115 21.54 15.69 4.06
N ILE A 116 22.25 16.12 5.10
CA ILE A 116 21.76 17.20 5.98
C ILE A 116 22.89 18.15 6.36
N THR A 117 22.53 19.42 6.57
CA THR A 117 23.40 20.44 7.17
C THR A 117 22.84 20.83 8.53
N VAL A 118 23.68 20.81 9.57
CA VAL A 118 23.29 21.11 10.96
C VAL A 118 24.28 22.06 11.61
N LYS A 119 23.85 22.74 12.67
CA LYS A 119 24.75 23.56 13.48
C LYS A 119 25.56 22.72 14.47
N VAL A 120 26.71 23.23 14.88
CA VAL A 120 27.53 22.63 15.95
C VAL A 120 26.66 22.31 17.18
N GLY A 121 26.87 21.13 17.74
CA GLY A 121 26.15 20.62 18.91
C GLY A 121 24.83 19.90 18.61
N THR A 122 24.36 19.90 17.35
CA THR A 122 23.12 19.20 16.98
C THR A 122 23.29 17.68 17.07
N GLU A 123 22.40 17.01 17.78
CA GLU A 123 22.39 15.55 17.89
C GLU A 123 21.69 14.93 16.68
N ILE A 124 22.36 13.98 16.03
CA ILE A 124 21.81 13.22 14.91
C ILE A 124 21.79 11.74 15.30
N PRO A 125 20.62 11.08 15.32
CA PRO A 125 20.55 9.65 15.61
C PRO A 125 21.17 8.87 14.45
N LEU A 126 22.14 8.02 14.77
CA LEU A 126 22.81 7.07 13.85
C LEU A 126 22.48 5.63 14.22
N ASP A 127 21.25 5.39 14.67
CA ASP A 127 20.73 4.10 15.13
C ASP A 127 20.00 3.31 14.04
N GLY A 128 19.82 3.90 12.86
CA GLY A 128 19.15 3.27 11.72
C GLY A 128 17.63 3.40 11.74
N THR A 129 17.04 4.19 12.65
CA THR A 129 15.58 4.38 12.76
C THR A 129 14.93 4.81 11.44
N ASP A 130 15.61 5.68 10.68
CA ASP A 130 15.14 6.21 9.40
C ASP A 130 15.65 5.41 8.18
N VAL A 131 16.24 4.23 8.39
CA VAL A 131 16.73 3.37 7.31
C VAL A 131 15.65 2.34 6.96
N ILE A 132 15.47 2.09 5.67
CA ILE A 132 14.63 1.00 5.17
C ILE A 132 15.52 0.02 4.42
N ALA A 133 15.70 -1.18 4.96
CA ALA A 133 16.37 -2.29 4.29
C ALA A 133 15.41 -3.48 4.24
N ARG A 134 14.76 -3.72 3.08
CA ARG A 134 13.79 -4.80 2.91
C ARG A 134 14.00 -5.55 1.59
N LYS A 135 13.88 -6.89 1.63
CA LYS A 135 13.81 -7.74 0.44
C LYS A 135 12.69 -8.75 0.62
N ALA A 136 11.88 -8.96 -0.41
CA ALA A 136 10.76 -9.90 -0.36
C ALA A 136 9.83 -9.69 0.86
N GLY A 137 9.62 -8.43 1.25
CA GLY A 137 8.82 -8.05 2.42
C GLY A 137 9.48 -8.27 3.78
N GLN A 138 10.65 -8.91 3.84
CA GLN A 138 11.41 -9.14 5.08
C GLN A 138 12.33 -7.97 5.38
N SER A 139 12.44 -7.59 6.67
CA SER A 139 13.36 -6.56 7.15
C SER A 139 14.77 -7.13 7.31
N TYR A 140 15.77 -6.32 6.98
CA TYR A 140 17.19 -6.62 7.16
C TYR A 140 17.89 -5.60 8.07
N LEU A 141 17.12 -4.82 8.85
CA LEU A 141 17.67 -3.84 9.79
C LEU A 141 18.54 -4.49 10.88
N ASP A 142 18.22 -5.71 11.29
CA ASP A 142 19.04 -6.47 12.27
C ASP A 142 20.46 -6.80 11.75
N LYS A 143 20.67 -6.69 10.43
CA LYS A 143 21.96 -6.92 9.75
C LYS A 143 22.57 -5.61 9.22
N LEU A 144 21.99 -4.47 9.57
CA LEU A 144 22.48 -3.16 9.15
C LEU A 144 23.76 -2.82 9.91
N ILE A 145 24.80 -2.45 9.17
CA ILE A 145 26.05 -1.94 9.71
C ILE A 145 26.14 -0.46 9.33
N ILE A 146 26.35 0.40 10.33
CA ILE A 146 26.50 1.84 10.16
C ILE A 146 27.92 2.22 10.57
N GLU A 147 28.68 2.77 9.64
CA GLU A 147 30.05 3.24 9.85
C GLU A 147 30.09 4.76 9.66
N SER A 148 30.58 5.50 10.66
CA SER A 148 30.77 6.94 10.55
C SER A 148 31.84 7.44 11.52
N ASN A 149 32.49 8.54 11.13
CA ASN A 149 33.37 9.35 11.96
C ASN A 149 32.73 10.69 12.37
N PHE A 150 31.39 10.78 12.33
CA PHE A 150 30.63 11.99 12.65
C PHE A 150 30.98 12.56 14.02
N ASP A 151 31.32 13.85 14.05
CA ASP A 151 31.52 14.63 15.27
C ASP A 151 30.63 15.87 15.27
N LYS A 152 29.74 15.97 16.25
CA LYS A 152 28.80 17.10 16.37
C LYS A 152 29.48 18.40 16.80
N ASN A 153 30.68 18.34 17.35
CA ASN A 153 31.36 19.51 17.94
C ASN A 153 32.32 20.20 16.98
N LEU A 154 32.62 19.57 15.84
CA LEU A 154 33.59 20.06 14.88
C LEU A 154 32.88 20.40 13.56
N PRO A 155 33.04 21.63 13.05
CA PRO A 155 32.60 21.96 11.70
C PRO A 155 33.31 21.09 10.66
N GLY A 156 32.56 20.59 9.70
CA GLY A 156 33.09 19.66 8.69
C GLY A 156 32.01 18.86 7.98
N THR A 157 32.39 18.12 6.95
CA THR A 157 31.50 17.18 6.26
C THR A 157 31.91 15.76 6.61
N TYR A 158 30.96 15.01 7.14
CA TYR A 158 31.14 13.64 7.63
C TYR A 158 30.37 12.67 6.75
N GLU A 159 30.98 11.52 6.48
CA GLU A 159 30.33 10.44 5.75
C GLU A 159 29.73 9.44 6.74
N VAL A 160 28.48 9.04 6.49
CA VAL A 160 27.85 7.90 7.14
C VAL A 160 27.61 6.84 6.09
N ILE A 161 28.23 5.68 6.26
CA ILE A 161 28.14 4.55 5.35
C ILE A 161 27.21 3.50 5.96
N TYR A 162 26.16 3.15 5.24
CA TYR A 162 25.21 2.10 5.59
C TYR A 162 25.50 0.88 4.72
N LYS A 163 25.67 -0.29 5.34
CA LYS A 163 25.89 -1.57 4.67
C LYS A 163 24.87 -2.60 5.13
N VAL A 164 24.40 -3.42 4.20
CA VAL A 164 23.60 -4.60 4.51
C VAL A 164 23.99 -5.75 3.58
N ASN A 165 24.15 -6.95 4.12
CA ASN A 165 24.40 -8.15 3.32
C ASN A 165 23.10 -8.95 3.17
N ILE A 166 22.68 -9.15 1.93
CA ILE A 166 21.47 -9.87 1.58
C ILE A 166 21.81 -10.93 0.53
N ASP A 167 21.51 -12.18 0.85
CA ASP A 167 21.77 -13.35 -0.02
C ASP A 167 23.21 -13.41 -0.55
N GLY A 168 24.18 -13.09 0.31
CA GLY A 168 25.60 -13.09 -0.02
C GLY A 168 26.08 -11.89 -0.84
N LYS A 169 25.21 -10.89 -1.09
CA LYS A 169 25.57 -9.64 -1.76
C LYS A 169 25.56 -8.48 -0.78
N GLU A 170 26.66 -7.74 -0.75
CA GLU A 170 26.75 -6.50 0.02
C GLU A 170 26.09 -5.35 -0.76
N HIS A 171 25.24 -4.59 -0.07
CA HIS A 171 24.66 -3.35 -0.55
C HIS A 171 25.14 -2.20 0.33
N LYS A 172 25.65 -1.13 -0.30
CA LYS A 172 26.20 0.05 0.38
C LYS A 172 25.48 1.32 -0.07
N ARG A 173 25.20 2.22 0.88
CA ARG A 173 24.68 3.58 0.65
C ARG A 173 25.44 4.57 1.54
N THR A 174 25.58 5.80 1.08
CA THR A 174 26.30 6.86 1.81
C THR A 174 25.38 8.06 2.01
N ARG A 175 25.44 8.65 3.20
CA ARG A 175 24.82 9.92 3.58
C ARG A 175 25.91 10.90 3.99
N LEU A 176 25.77 12.16 3.61
CA LEU A 176 26.64 13.25 4.03
C LEU A 176 25.96 14.08 5.14
N ILE A 177 26.72 14.36 6.19
CA ILE A 177 26.31 15.27 7.26
C ILE A 177 27.30 16.42 7.31
N THR A 178 26.82 17.64 7.05
CA THR A 178 27.64 18.85 7.12
C THR A 178 27.34 19.59 8.42
N VAL A 179 28.37 19.80 9.24
CA VAL A 179 28.30 20.61 10.46
C VAL A 179 28.85 21.99 10.14
N ILE A 180 28.04 23.02 10.38
CA ILE A 180 28.39 24.44 10.26
C ILE A 180 28.40 25.09 11.65
N GLU A 181 29.14 26.18 11.80
CA GLU A 181 29.17 26.99 13.03
C GLU A 181 27.78 27.49 13.47
#